data_AF-R9JL74-F1
#
_entry.id   AF-R9JL74-F1
#
_cell.length_a   1.000
_cell.length_b   1.000
_cell.length_c   1.000
_cell.angle_alpha   90.00
_cell.angle_beta   90.00
_cell.angle_gamma   90.00
#
_symmetry.space_group_name_H-M   'P 1'
#
loop_
_entity.id
_entity.type
_entity.pdbx_description
1 polymer ?
#
loop_
_entity_poly.entity_id
_entity_poly.type
_entity_poly.pdbx_seq_one_letter_code
_entity_poly.pdbx_strand_id
1 'polypeptide(L)'
;MAKTLDIIENQINVGDVKTITYNGGANIRYIELLFSHTTKVQFAPSEDKRTAAFSVSDNNLHLPQLCCHINKGTLRDLILSLKNVYNELYDE
;
A
#
# COMPACT_ATOMS: atom_id res chain seq x y z
N MET A 1 16.30 -27.07 -13.50
CA MET A 1 16.52 -25.77 -12.82
C MET A 1 15.25 -24.96 -13.01
N ALA A 2 14.43 -24.86 -11.95
CA ALA A 2 13.25 -24.00 -12.00
C ALA A 2 13.74 -22.56 -12.11
N LYS A 3 13.44 -21.91 -13.23
CA LYS A 3 13.65 -20.48 -13.42
C LYS A 3 12.67 -19.83 -12.45
N THR A 4 13.13 -19.48 -11.26
CA THR A 4 12.37 -18.72 -10.28
C THR A 4 11.78 -17.53 -11.02
N LEU A 5 10.47 -17.39 -10.95
CA LEU A 5 9.70 -16.32 -11.60
C LEU A 5 10.04 -14.98 -10.92
N ASP A 6 11.25 -14.47 -11.11
CA ASP A 6 11.70 -13.12 -10.74
C ASP A 6 11.04 -12.03 -11.61
N ILE A 7 10.00 -12.38 -12.35
CA ILE A 7 9.26 -11.46 -13.22
C ILE A 7 8.33 -10.56 -12.40
N ILE A 8 8.09 -10.87 -11.11
CA ILE A 8 7.09 -10.16 -10.28
C ILE A 8 7.70 -9.04 -9.43
N GLU A 9 9.01 -9.05 -9.16
CA GLU A 9 9.62 -8.06 -8.24
C GLU A 9 9.79 -6.66 -8.83
N ASN A 10 9.79 -6.50 -10.17
CA ASN A 10 10.12 -5.21 -10.83
C ASN A 10 9.08 -4.79 -11.90
N GLN A 11 7.78 -4.79 -11.60
CA GLN A 11 6.74 -4.35 -12.55
C GLN A 11 5.99 -3.07 -12.17
N ILE A 12 6.44 -2.37 -11.13
CA ILE A 12 5.83 -1.09 -10.71
C ILE A 12 6.86 0.03 -10.83
N ASN A 13 6.47 1.13 -11.45
CA ASN A 13 7.24 2.36 -11.52
C ASN A 13 7.02 3.19 -10.24
N VAL A 14 7.93 4.12 -9.98
CA VAL A 14 7.73 5.07 -8.88
C VAL A 14 6.43 5.85 -9.14
N GLY A 15 5.55 5.88 -8.13
CA GLY A 15 4.20 6.45 -8.24
C GLY A 15 3.10 5.44 -8.55
N ASP A 16 3.43 4.22 -9.00
CA ASP A 16 2.43 3.19 -9.28
C ASP A 16 1.83 2.61 -7.99
N VAL A 17 0.53 2.32 -8.05
CA VAL A 17 -0.21 1.65 -6.97
C VAL A 17 -0.55 0.22 -7.38
N LYS A 18 -0.09 -0.75 -6.59
CA LYS A 18 -0.41 -2.17 -6.71
C LYS A 18 -1.44 -2.57 -5.66
N THR A 19 -2.55 -3.15 -6.10
CA THR A 19 -3.58 -3.69 -5.21
C THR A 19 -3.68 -5.19 -5.39
N ILE A 20 -3.52 -5.96 -4.31
CA ILE A 20 -3.76 -7.41 -4.30
C ILE A 20 -5.07 -7.68 -3.58
N THR A 21 -5.94 -8.45 -4.23
CA THR A 21 -7.25 -8.84 -3.74
C THR A 21 -7.38 -10.36 -3.61
N TYR A 22 -8.45 -10.82 -2.95
CA TYR A 22 -8.84 -12.22 -2.86
C TYR A 22 -10.35 -12.36 -2.94
N ASN A 23 -10.86 -13.59 -3.02
CA ASN A 23 -12.28 -13.89 -3.24
C ASN A 23 -12.83 -13.19 -4.48
N GLY A 24 -12.15 -13.36 -5.62
CA GLY A 24 -12.57 -12.78 -6.90
C GLY A 24 -12.59 -11.25 -6.93
N GLY A 25 -11.80 -10.58 -6.09
CA GLY A 25 -11.73 -9.12 -6.03
C GLY A 25 -12.58 -8.48 -4.92
N ALA A 26 -13.44 -9.24 -4.24
CA ALA A 26 -14.35 -8.70 -3.24
C ALA A 26 -13.64 -8.20 -1.97
N ASN A 27 -12.42 -8.68 -1.70
CA ASN A 27 -11.69 -8.32 -0.49
C ASN A 27 -10.25 -7.91 -0.83
N ILE A 28 -9.77 -6.86 -0.18
CA ILE A 28 -8.38 -6.39 -0.32
C ILE A 28 -7.49 -7.22 0.61
N ARG A 29 -6.40 -7.74 0.07
CA ARG A 29 -5.31 -8.36 0.83
C ARG A 29 -4.28 -7.31 1.22
N TYR A 30 -3.79 -6.53 0.25
CA TYR A 30 -2.94 -5.38 0.52
C TYR A 30 -2.97 -4.36 -0.63
N ILE A 31 -2.59 -3.12 -0.33
CA ILE A 31 -2.29 -2.04 -1.27
C ILE A 31 -0.83 -1.63 -1.06
N GLU A 32 -0.11 -1.37 -2.13
CA GLU A 32 1.29 -0.93 -2.11
C GLU A 32 1.47 0.23 -3.08
N LEU A 33 2.11 1.30 -2.63
CA LEU A 33 2.58 2.41 -3.44
C LEU A 33 4.11 2.36 -3.46
N LEU A 34 4.71 2.31 -4.65
CA LEU A 34 6.15 2.47 -4.79
C LEU A 34 6.51 3.95 -4.66
N PHE A 35 6.99 4.34 -3.47
CA PHE A 35 7.31 5.72 -3.14
C PHE A 35 8.66 6.16 -3.72
N SER A 36 9.62 5.23 -3.79
CA SER A 36 10.90 5.40 -4.47
C SER A 36 11.44 4.02 -4.86
N HIS A 37 12.56 3.94 -5.59
CA HIS A 37 13.21 2.67 -5.92
C HIS A 37 13.57 1.81 -4.69
N THR A 38 13.71 2.43 -3.52
CA THR A 38 14.08 1.76 -2.27
C THR A 38 12.97 1.81 -1.22
N THR A 39 11.87 2.53 -1.44
CA THR A 39 10.86 2.74 -0.39
C THR A 39 9.46 2.45 -0.92
N LYS A 40 8.72 1.66 -0.14
CA LYS A 40 7.32 1.36 -0.42
C LYS A 40 6.44 1.68 0.78
N VAL A 41 5.24 2.15 0.47
CA VAL A 41 4.18 2.36 1.45
C VAL A 41 3.15 1.26 1.26
N GLN A 42 2.81 0.55 2.33
CA GLN A 42 1.90 -0.60 2.28
C GLN A 42 0.73 -0.39 3.25
N PHE A 43 -0.44 -0.85 2.82
CA PHE A 43 -1.66 -0.89 3.61
C PHE A 43 -2.23 -2.30 3.56
N ALA A 44 -2.55 -2.87 4.72
CA ALA A 44 -3.22 -4.17 4.79
C ALA A 44 -4.20 -4.21 5.98
N PRO A 45 -5.41 -4.79 5.82
CA PRO A 45 -6.27 -5.07 6.96
C PRO A 45 -5.57 -6.01 7.95
N SER A 46 -5.72 -5.78 9.25
CA SER A 46 -5.29 -6.74 10.27
C SER A 46 -6.09 -8.03 10.19
N GLU A 47 -5.54 -9.13 10.70
CA GLU A 47 -6.22 -10.44 10.67
C GLU A 47 -7.60 -10.41 11.36
N ASP A 48 -7.72 -9.63 12.44
CA ASP A 48 -8.96 -9.43 13.18
C ASP A 48 -9.93 -8.43 12.54
N LYS A 49 -9.53 -7.79 11.43
CA LYS A 49 -10.27 -6.76 10.68
C LYS A 49 -10.69 -5.53 11.49
N ARG A 50 -10.06 -5.27 12.63
CA ARG A 50 -10.36 -4.08 13.47
C ARG A 50 -9.55 -2.86 13.09
N THR A 51 -8.37 -3.10 12.52
CA THR A 51 -7.43 -2.06 12.12
C THR A 51 -6.89 -2.34 10.71
N ALA A 52 -6.22 -1.37 10.13
CA ALA A 52 -5.32 -1.59 9.01
C ALA A 52 -3.90 -1.25 9.45
N ALA A 53 -2.94 -2.08 9.09
CA ALA A 53 -1.53 -1.75 9.19
C ALA A 53 -1.19 -0.77 8.06
N PHE A 54 -0.55 0.33 8.41
CA PHE A 54 0.12 1.25 7.48
C PHE A 54 1.61 1.17 7.77
N SER A 55 2.39 0.76 6.78
CA SER A 55 3.84 0.64 6.92
C SER A 55 4.59 1.35 5.81
N VAL A 56 5.67 2.02 6.18
CA VAL A 56 6.70 2.49 5.25
C VAL A 56 7.92 1.62 5.48
N SER A 57 8.32 0.90 4.44
CA SER A 57 9.45 -0.03 4.51
C SER A 57 10.47 0.27 3.41
N ASP A 58 11.74 0.07 3.77
CA ASP A 58 12.83 0.04 2.83
C ASP A 58 12.88 -1.35 2.17
N ASN A 59 13.10 -1.41 0.87
CA ASN A 59 13.39 -2.65 0.15
C ASN A 59 14.72 -3.28 0.64
N ASN A 60 15.62 -2.48 1.24
CA ASN A 60 16.96 -2.86 1.68
C ASN A 60 17.12 -2.99 3.21
N LEU A 61 16.02 -3.06 3.99
CA LEU A 61 16.02 -3.42 5.43
C LEU A 61 16.81 -2.48 6.38
N HIS A 62 17.27 -1.31 5.94
CA HIS A 62 18.13 -0.43 6.76
C HIS A 62 17.40 0.70 7.51
N LEU A 63 16.12 0.95 7.20
CA LEU A 63 15.31 1.93 7.93
C LEU A 63 14.49 1.25 9.03
N PRO A 64 14.32 1.91 10.21
CA PRO A 64 13.31 1.49 11.15
C PRO A 64 11.95 1.50 10.43
N GLN A 65 11.31 0.33 10.36
CA GLN A 65 10.02 0.21 9.68
C GLN A 65 9.01 1.10 10.41
N LEU A 66 8.61 2.21 9.77
CA LEU A 66 7.57 3.08 10.29
C LEU A 66 6.25 2.37 10.09
N CYS A 67 5.74 1.76 11.15
CA CYS A 67 4.50 0.98 11.11
C CYS A 67 3.53 1.51 12.17
N CYS A 68 2.29 1.75 11.76
CA CYS A 68 1.21 2.07 12.67
C CYS A 68 -0.05 1.26 12.31
N HIS A 69 -0.94 1.12 13.29
CA HIS A 69 -2.24 0.49 13.11
C HIS A 69 -3.30 1.57 13.18
N ILE A 70 -4.05 1.75 12.09
CA ILE A 70 -5.14 2.71 11.99
C ILE A 70 -6.47 2.01 12.20
N ASN A 71 -7.30 2.52 13.10
CA ASN A 71 -8.65 2.01 13.28
C ASN A 71 -9.58 2.51 12.15
N LYS A 72 -10.81 1.96 12.10
CA LYS A 72 -11.80 2.31 11.08
C LYS A 72 -12.13 3.81 11.01
N GLY A 73 -12.19 4.50 12.14
CA GLY A 73 -12.49 5.93 12.20
C GLY A 73 -11.38 6.76 11.57
N THR A 74 -10.14 6.53 12.01
CA THR A 74 -8.95 7.18 11.46
C THR A 74 -8.78 6.90 9.96
N LEU A 75 -9.03 5.67 9.51
CA LEU A 75 -8.97 5.32 8.09
C LEU A 75 -10.02 6.10 7.28
N ARG A 76 -11.25 6.22 7.79
CA ARG A 76 -12.30 7.03 7.13
C ARG A 76 -11.85 8.48 6.99
N ASP A 77 -11.33 9.07 8.06
CA ASP A 77 -10.93 10.47 8.07
C ASP A 77 -9.75 10.70 7.09
N LEU A 78 -8.78 9.78 7.04
CA LEU A 78 -7.70 9.78 6.04
C LEU A 78 -8.23 9.73 4.60
N ILE A 79 -9.17 8.83 4.30
CA ILE A 79 -9.76 8.71 2.95
C ILE A 79 -10.48 10.02 2.56
N LEU A 80 -11.22 10.63 3.48
CA LEU A 80 -11.90 11.90 3.22
C LEU A 80 -10.89 13.03 2.96
N SER A 81 -9.81 13.11 3.75
CA SER A 81 -8.74 14.09 3.51
C SER A 81 -8.04 13.87 2.17
N LEU A 82 -7.73 12.63 1.80
CA LEU A 82 -7.13 12.32 0.49
C LEU A 82 -8.08 12.65 -0.65
N LYS A 83 -9.38 12.40 -0.50
CA LYS A 83 -10.39 12.83 -1.48
C LYS A 83 -10.43 14.35 -1.64
N ASN A 84 -10.33 15.09 -0.54
CA ASN A 84 -10.28 16.55 -0.61
C ASN A 84 -9.04 17.02 -1.38
N VAL A 85 -7.87 16.43 -1.10
CA VAL A 85 -6.64 16.71 -1.88
C VAL A 85 -6.85 16.40 -3.36
N TYR A 86 -7.45 15.24 -3.69
CA TYR A 86 -7.76 14.90 -5.09
C TYR A 86 -8.62 15.96 -5.78
N ASN A 87 -9.62 16.52 -5.09
CA ASN A 87 -10.49 17.55 -5.67
C ASN A 87 -9.79 18.90 -5.89
N GLU A 88 -8.64 19.15 -5.26
CA GLU A 88 -7.81 20.35 -5.49
C GLU A 88 -6.90 20.19 -6.72
N LEU A 89 -6.76 18.97 -7.25
CA LEU A 89 -5.97 18.71 -8.45
C LEU A 89 -6.80 19.03 -9.69
N TYR A 90 -6.17 19.66 -10.68
CA TYR A 90 -6.77 19.85 -12.00
C TYR A 90 -6.55 18.60 -12.85
N ASP A 91 -7.52 18.31 -13.73
CA ASP A 91 -7.32 17.33 -14.80
C ASP A 91 -6.17 17.81 -15.72
N GLU A 92 -5.34 16.86 -16.21
CA GLU A 92 -4.29 17.13 -17.20
C GLU A 92 -4.87 17.53 -18.58
#